data_AF-A0A958ZJN8-F1
#
_entry.id   AF-A0A958ZJN8-F1
#
_cell.length_a   1.000
_cell.length_b   1.000
_cell.length_c   1.000
_cell.angle_alpha   90.00
_cell.angle_beta   90.00
_cell.angle_gamma   90.00
#
_symmetry.space_group_name_H-M   'P 1'
#
loop_
_entity.id
_entity.type
_entity.pdbx_description
1 polymer ?
#
loop_
_entity_poly.entity_id
_entity_poly.type
_entity_poly.pdbx_seq_one_letter_code
_entity_poly.pdbx_strand_id
1 'polypeptide(L)'
;MKTAILTAMVWVCSLGLSAQIKNIFDPAKKAELDKYLTQEVYLDIPGFEGTVESSKAIHLINEFYESQKVSSYKSIHKASGRYLIGVLKGGNKSWRIMYILEKNILKEVQIRSND
;
A
#
# COMPACT_ATOMS: atom_id res chain seq x y z
N MET A 1 51.01 16.30 -7.77
CA MET A 1 49.86 16.08 -8.68
C MET A 1 49.57 14.60 -8.77
N LYS A 2 48.37 14.17 -8.35
CA LYS A 2 47.58 13.06 -8.92
C LYS A 2 46.30 12.92 -8.10
N THR A 3 45.20 13.42 -8.66
CA THR A 3 43.84 13.35 -8.13
C THR A 3 43.30 11.95 -8.39
N ALA A 4 42.79 11.27 -7.36
CA ALA A 4 42.00 10.05 -7.53
C ALA A 4 40.54 10.39 -7.24
N ILE A 5 39.73 10.52 -8.30
CA ILE A 5 38.28 10.59 -8.20
C ILE A 5 37.80 9.15 -8.05
N LEU A 6 37.36 8.80 -6.84
CA LEU A 6 36.77 7.50 -6.56
C LEU A 6 35.28 7.57 -6.96
N THR A 7 34.96 7.10 -8.17
CA THR A 7 33.57 6.92 -8.59
C THR A 7 33.02 5.69 -7.87
N ALA A 8 32.26 5.91 -6.79
CA ALA A 8 31.49 4.85 -6.16
C ALA A 8 30.35 4.43 -7.09
N MET A 9 30.52 3.31 -7.79
CA MET A 9 29.42 2.59 -8.43
C MET A 9 28.50 2.08 -7.32
N VAL A 10 27.35 2.73 -7.13
CA VAL A 10 26.28 2.21 -6.28
C VAL A 10 25.64 1.04 -7.01
N TRP A 11 25.92 -0.15 -6.51
CA TRP A 11 25.32 -1.40 -6.93
C TRP A 11 23.84 -1.37 -6.55
N VAL A 12 22.96 -1.27 -7.55
CA VAL A 12 21.50 -1.39 -7.36
C VAL A 12 21.20 -2.85 -7.06
N CYS A 13 21.28 -3.21 -5.78
CA CYS A 13 20.82 -4.50 -5.31
C CYS A 13 19.34 -4.67 -5.65
N SER A 14 19.03 -5.80 -6.28
CA SER A 14 17.71 -6.37 -6.51
C SER A 14 16.65 -5.89 -5.51
N LEU A 15 15.76 -5.02 -6.00
CA LEU A 15 14.69 -4.34 -5.25
C LEU A 15 13.63 -5.35 -4.79
N GLY A 16 13.90 -6.05 -3.69
CA GLY A 16 12.82 -6.58 -2.87
C GLY A 16 11.94 -5.41 -2.42
N LEU A 17 10.62 -5.56 -2.53
CA LEU A 17 9.65 -4.62 -1.96
C LEU A 17 10.13 -4.10 -0.61
N SER A 18 10.39 -2.79 -0.54
CA SER A 18 11.00 -2.15 0.63
C SER A 18 10.15 -2.42 1.86
N ALA A 19 10.76 -2.47 3.05
CA ALA A 19 10.04 -2.65 4.31
C ALA A 19 8.94 -1.59 4.50
N GLN A 20 9.09 -0.43 3.85
CA GLN A 20 8.11 0.66 3.83
C GLN A 20 6.78 0.23 3.21
N ILE A 21 6.80 -0.61 2.17
CA ILE A 21 5.58 -1.00 1.43
C ILE A 21 4.72 -2.01 2.20
N LYS A 22 5.30 -2.73 3.16
CA LYS A 22 4.57 -3.72 3.96
C LYS A 22 3.46 -3.11 4.81
N ASN A 23 3.61 -1.84 5.20
CA ASN A 23 2.75 -1.15 6.16
C ASN A 23 2.12 0.13 5.58
N ILE A 24 1.93 0.23 4.26
CA ILE A 24 1.37 1.44 3.62
C ILE A 24 -0.09 1.69 3.98
N PHE A 25 -0.80 0.63 4.39
CA PHE A 25 -2.17 0.70 4.88
C PHE A 25 -2.24 0.76 6.41
N ASP A 26 -1.11 1.03 7.08
CA ASP A 26 -1.12 1.43 8.48
C ASP A 26 -1.72 2.84 8.59
N PRO A 27 -2.78 3.05 9.39
CA PRO A 27 -3.35 4.38 9.58
C PRO A 27 -2.33 5.43 10.05
N ALA A 28 -1.29 5.03 10.78
CA ALA A 28 -0.20 5.92 11.20
C ALA A 28 0.69 6.39 10.04
N LYS A 29 0.65 5.67 8.91
CA LYS A 29 1.43 5.93 7.69
C LYS A 29 0.56 6.37 6.51
N LYS A 30 -0.68 6.82 6.76
CA LYS A 30 -1.61 7.25 5.69
C LYS A 30 -1.01 8.29 4.73
N ALA A 31 -0.11 9.14 5.23
CA ALA A 31 0.60 10.15 4.45
C ALA A 31 1.73 9.61 3.56
N GLU A 32 2.01 8.31 3.59
CA GLU A 32 2.95 7.64 2.69
C GLU A 32 2.24 6.93 1.53
N LEU A 33 0.92 6.75 1.59
CA LEU A 33 0.16 6.00 0.59
C LEU A 33 0.17 6.67 -0.79
N ASP A 34 0.18 8.01 -0.82
CA ASP A 34 0.24 8.85 -2.00
C ASP A 34 1.48 8.55 -2.88
N LYS A 35 2.61 8.25 -2.27
CA LYS A 35 3.88 7.91 -2.96
C LYS A 35 3.78 6.66 -3.83
N TYR A 36 2.81 5.79 -3.56
CA TYR A 36 2.62 4.53 -4.26
C TYR A 36 1.44 4.58 -5.25
N LEU A 37 0.70 5.69 -5.30
CA LEU A 37 -0.46 5.91 -6.17
C LEU A 37 -0.11 6.91 -7.27
N THR A 38 0.63 6.47 -8.28
CA THR A 38 1.12 7.36 -9.36
C THR A 38 0.19 7.42 -10.58
N GLN A 39 -0.92 6.69 -10.56
CA GLN A 39 -1.83 6.51 -11.69
C GLN A 39 -3.18 5.95 -11.21
N GLU A 40 -4.03 5.56 -12.16
CA GLU A 40 -5.24 4.82 -11.87
C GLU A 40 -4.99 3.53 -11.10
N VAL A 41 -5.89 3.27 -10.16
CA VAL A 41 -5.94 2.10 -9.29
C VAL A 41 -7.34 1.49 -9.34
N TYR A 42 -7.40 0.17 -9.43
CA TYR A 42 -8.64 -0.56 -9.23
C TYR A 42 -8.91 -0.69 -7.73
N LEU A 43 -10.10 -0.27 -7.31
CA LEU A 43 -10.58 -0.41 -5.94
C LEU A 43 -11.79 -1.32 -5.92
N ASP A 44 -11.79 -2.18 -4.91
CA ASP A 44 -12.91 -3.00 -4.55
C ASP A 44 -13.04 -2.97 -3.03
N ILE A 45 -13.74 -1.97 -2.53
CA ILE A 45 -13.90 -1.67 -1.11
C ILE A 45 -15.39 -1.52 -0.79
N PRO A 46 -15.82 -1.63 0.48
CA PRO A 46 -17.23 -1.48 0.81
C PRO A 46 -17.78 -0.13 0.36
N GLY A 47 -18.76 -0.14 -0.54
CA GLY A 47 -19.38 1.06 -1.10
C GLY A 47 -18.80 1.54 -2.44
N PHE A 48 -17.72 0.93 -2.95
CA PHE A 48 -17.15 1.30 -4.25
C PHE A 48 -16.43 0.14 -4.94
N GLU A 49 -16.72 -0.06 -6.23
CA GLU A 49 -16.00 -0.99 -7.10
C GLU A 49 -15.69 -0.30 -8.44
N GLY A 50 -14.41 -0.31 -8.85
CA GLY A 50 -13.98 0.20 -10.15
C GLY A 50 -12.60 0.83 -10.16
N THR A 51 -12.18 1.30 -11.33
CA THR A 51 -10.91 2.00 -11.53
C THR A 51 -11.07 3.49 -11.30
N VAL A 52 -10.17 4.09 -10.52
CA VAL A 52 -10.18 5.53 -10.21
C VAL A 52 -8.78 6.11 -10.20
N GLU A 53 -8.67 7.42 -10.38
CA GLU A 53 -7.42 8.15 -10.19
C GLU A 53 -6.92 8.10 -8.74
N SER A 54 -5.60 8.26 -8.57
CA SER A 54 -4.89 8.26 -7.29
C SER A 54 -5.56 9.11 -6.21
N SER A 55 -5.94 10.34 -6.53
CA SER A 55 -6.52 11.30 -5.59
C SER A 55 -7.85 10.81 -5.03
N LYS A 56 -8.72 10.30 -5.91
CA LYS A 56 -10.00 9.69 -5.55
C LYS A 56 -9.80 8.40 -4.79
N ALA A 57 -8.78 7.60 -5.13
CA ALA A 57 -8.46 6.40 -4.37
C ALA A 57 -8.06 6.69 -2.93
N ILE A 58 -7.18 7.68 -2.72
CA ILE A 58 -6.78 8.12 -1.38
C ILE A 58 -7.99 8.60 -0.59
N HIS A 59 -8.86 9.38 -1.22
CA HIS A 59 -10.07 9.89 -0.58
C HIS A 59 -10.98 8.75 -0.11
N LEU A 60 -11.29 7.79 -1.00
CA LEU A 60 -12.15 6.64 -0.69
C LEU A 60 -11.56 5.73 0.40
N ILE A 61 -10.24 5.50 0.38
CA ILE A 61 -9.56 4.71 1.42
C ILE A 61 -9.60 5.43 2.77
N ASN A 62 -9.41 6.75 2.80
CA ASN A 62 -9.50 7.54 4.03
C ASN A 62 -10.93 7.57 4.56
N GLU A 63 -11.93 7.76 3.70
CA GLU A 63 -13.34 7.70 4.07
C GLU A 63 -13.70 6.33 4.66
N PHE A 64 -13.16 5.25 4.09
CA PHE A 64 -13.29 3.92 4.66
C PHE A 64 -12.66 3.83 6.06
N TYR A 65 -11.44 4.36 6.26
CA TYR A 65 -10.78 4.37 7.57
C TYR A 65 -11.58 5.14 8.63
N GLU A 66 -12.13 6.28 8.26
CA GLU A 66 -12.92 7.13 9.15
C GLU A 66 -14.28 6.47 9.48
N SER A 67 -15.01 6.02 8.47
CA SER A 67 -16.33 5.39 8.65
C SER A 67 -16.27 4.10 9.46
N GLN A 68 -15.24 3.27 9.23
CA GLN A 68 -15.04 2.01 9.94
C GLN A 68 -14.22 2.15 11.23
N LYS A 69 -13.76 3.37 11.56
CA LYS A 69 -12.89 3.66 12.71
C LYS A 69 -11.68 2.73 12.76
N VAL A 70 -10.99 2.58 11.63
CA VAL A 70 -9.81 1.73 11.50
C VAL A 70 -8.70 2.28 12.41
N SER A 71 -8.22 1.42 13.30
CA SER A 71 -7.26 1.75 14.35
C SER A 71 -5.92 1.07 14.17
N SER A 72 -5.86 -0.04 13.42
CA SER A 72 -4.61 -0.76 13.20
C SER A 72 -4.63 -1.57 11.92
N TYR A 73 -3.43 -1.87 11.44
CA TYR A 73 -3.15 -2.74 10.31
C TYR A 73 -2.09 -3.77 10.71
N LYS A 74 -2.25 -5.01 10.23
CA LYS A 74 -1.25 -6.06 10.35
C LYS A 74 -1.10 -6.79 9.02
N SER A 75 0.09 -6.73 8.42
CA SER A 75 0.43 -7.61 7.29
C SER A 75 0.50 -9.07 7.77
N ILE A 76 -0.19 -9.97 7.06
CA ILE A 76 -0.26 -11.40 7.40
C ILE A 76 0.36 -12.31 6.33
N HIS A 77 0.48 -11.84 5.09
CA HIS A 77 1.11 -12.61 4.03
C HIS A 77 1.77 -11.72 2.97
N LYS A 78 2.90 -12.17 2.44
CA LYS A 78 3.60 -11.58 1.29
C LYS A 78 3.95 -12.68 0.32
N ALA A 79 3.44 -12.61 -0.90
CA ALA A 79 3.79 -13.57 -1.95
C ALA A 79 4.62 -12.88 -3.04
N SER A 80 5.86 -13.34 -3.18
CA SER A 80 6.79 -13.04 -4.29
C SER A 80 6.95 -11.57 -4.68
N GLY A 81 6.55 -10.66 -3.79
CA GLY A 81 6.59 -9.23 -4.02
C GLY A 81 5.61 -8.67 -5.05
N ARG A 82 4.53 -9.38 -5.38
CA ARG A 82 3.48 -8.88 -6.30
C ARG A 82 2.21 -8.51 -5.57
N TYR A 83 1.86 -9.26 -4.53
CA TYR A 83 0.70 -8.94 -3.70
C TYR A 83 1.00 -9.10 -2.22
N LEU A 84 0.29 -8.32 -1.42
CA LEU A 84 0.35 -8.31 0.04
C LEU A 84 -1.07 -8.47 0.58
N ILE A 85 -1.18 -9.26 1.64
CA ILE A 85 -2.43 -9.46 2.38
C ILE A 85 -2.21 -8.96 3.79
N GLY A 86 -3.14 -8.16 4.27
CA GLY A 86 -3.18 -7.65 5.64
C GLY A 86 -4.56 -7.74 6.25
N VAL A 87 -4.63 -7.38 7.52
CA VAL A 87 -5.86 -7.25 8.29
C VAL A 87 -5.93 -5.85 8.85
N LEU A 88 -7.03 -5.16 8.57
CA LEU A 88 -7.41 -3.90 9.18
C LEU A 88 -8.34 -4.19 10.36
N LYS A 89 -8.13 -3.54 11.50
CA LYS A 89 -9.05 -3.59 12.65
C LYS A 89 -9.63 -2.23 12.94
N GLY A 90 -10.93 -2.17 13.23
CA GLY A 90 -11.65 -0.93 13.46
C GLY A 90 -12.99 -1.20 14.13
N GLY A 91 -13.29 -0.43 15.18
CA GLY A 91 -14.42 -0.74 16.08
C GLY A 91 -14.43 -2.21 16.52
N ASN A 92 -15.54 -2.91 16.27
CA ASN A 92 -15.73 -4.33 16.58
C ASN A 92 -15.55 -5.25 15.36
N LYS A 93 -15.04 -4.74 14.23
CA LYS A 93 -14.93 -5.48 12.98
C LYS A 93 -13.47 -5.59 12.53
N SER A 94 -13.24 -6.57 11.66
CA SER A 94 -11.95 -6.74 10.99
C SER A 94 -12.17 -6.94 9.50
N TRP A 95 -11.28 -6.37 8.69
CA TRP A 95 -11.33 -6.46 7.24
C TRP A 95 -10.04 -7.04 6.72
N ARG A 96 -10.14 -7.95 5.76
CA ARG A 96 -9.01 -8.39 4.98
C ARG A 96 -8.74 -7.35 3.91
N ILE A 97 -7.50 -6.90 3.83
CA ILE A 97 -7.03 -6.08 2.73
C ILE A 97 -6.07 -6.90 1.88
N MET A 98 -6.29 -6.90 0.58
CA MET A 98 -5.37 -7.43 -0.41
C MET A 98 -4.99 -6.30 -1.35
N TYR A 99 -3.71 -6.21 -1.70
CA TYR A 99 -3.27 -5.21 -2.65
C TYR A 99 -2.17 -5.74 -3.56
N ILE A 100 -2.20 -5.29 -4.81
CA ILE A 100 -1.24 -5.65 -5.85
C ILE A 100 -0.37 -4.44 -6.15
N LEU A 101 0.93 -4.72 -6.26
CA LEU A 101 1.94 -3.75 -6.62
C LEU A 101 2.67 -4.20 -7.88
N GLU A 102 2.82 -3.29 -8.82
CA GLU A 102 3.65 -3.47 -10.00
C GLU A 102 4.75 -2.41 -9.99
N LYS A 103 6.02 -2.83 -9.95
CA LYS A 103 7.18 -1.91 -9.88
C LYS A 103 7.06 -0.88 -8.74
N ASN A 104 6.53 -1.31 -7.59
CA ASN A 104 6.23 -0.48 -6.40
C ASN A 104 5.07 0.52 -6.56
N ILE A 105 4.31 0.45 -7.65
CA ILE A 105 3.10 1.24 -7.86
C ILE A 105 1.89 0.38 -7.51
N LEU A 106 0.98 0.91 -6.70
CA LEU A 106 -0.27 0.27 -6.35
C LEU A 106 -1.13 0.17 -7.61
N LYS A 107 -1.63 -1.03 -7.91
CA LYS A 107 -2.49 -1.28 -9.07
C LYS A 107 -3.90 -1.66 -8.67
N GLU A 108 -4.02 -2.33 -7.55
CA GLU A 108 -5.28 -2.87 -7.07
C GLU A 108 -5.30 -2.91 -5.55
N VAL A 109 -6.45 -2.55 -4.98
CA VAL A 109 -6.75 -2.66 -3.56
C VAL A 109 -8.14 -3.27 -3.40
N GLN A 110 -8.20 -4.39 -2.69
CA GLN A 110 -9.45 -5.02 -2.28
C GLN A 110 -9.55 -4.99 -0.77
N ILE A 111 -10.69 -4.54 -0.24
CA ILE A 111 -11.02 -4.59 1.19
C ILE A 111 -12.33 -5.35 1.36
N ARG A 112 -12.27 -6.48 2.05
CA ARG A 112 -13.42 -7.35 2.30
C ARG A 112 -13.61 -7.56 3.80
N SER A 113 -14.87 -7.70 4.23
CA SER A 113 -15.13 -8.11 5.60
C SER A 113 -14.50 -9.48 5.85
N ASN A 114 -13.96 -9.68 7.05
CA ASN A 114 -13.38 -10.96 7.46
C ASN A 114 -14.40 -11.81 8.25
N ASP A 115 -15.69 -11.46 8.14
CA ASP A 115 -16.85 -12.17 8.69
C ASP A 115 -16.99 -13.60 8.13
#